data_AF-A0A4W5L069-F1
#
_entry.id   AF-A0A4W5L069-F1
#
_cell.length_a   1.000
_cell.length_b   1.000
_cell.length_c   1.000
_cell.angle_alpha   90.00
_cell.angle_beta   90.00
_cell.angle_gamma   90.00
#
_symmetry.space_group_name_H-M   'P 1'
#
loop_
_entity.id
_entity.type
_entity.pdbx_description
1 polymer ?
#
loop_
_entity_poly.entity_id
_entity_poly.type
_entity_poly.pdbx_seq_one_letter_code
_entity_poly.pdbx_strand_id
1 'polypeptide(L)'
;MSSSSLLWCLLVVCVLSVVQIYAAEERKVLKVFNLRASDLDSDILGIPDAYVEVFRAYGFLGRTAVKNDNTDPSWEEEFSFLNARENNTLRMEVYDSDIFFDDLLGTCERSIK
;
A
#
# COMPACT_ATOMS: atom_id res chain seq x y z
N MET A 1 41.28 -34.32 12.83
CA MET A 1 40.78 -32.98 12.47
C MET A 1 41.01 -32.06 13.66
N SER A 2 41.71 -30.93 13.49
CA SER A 2 42.05 -30.02 14.60
C SER A 2 40.81 -29.24 15.06
N SER A 3 40.68 -29.02 16.37
CA SER A 3 39.59 -28.25 17.00
C SER A 3 39.35 -26.88 16.33
N SER A 4 40.43 -26.25 15.84
CA SER A 4 40.37 -24.98 15.08
C SER A 4 39.57 -25.08 13.78
N SER A 5 39.71 -26.19 13.04
CA SER A 5 38.97 -26.41 11.78
C SER A 5 37.47 -26.54 11.99
N LEU A 6 37.05 -27.12 13.12
CA LEU A 6 35.63 -27.26 13.46
C LEU A 6 35.00 -25.92 13.82
N LEU A 7 35.72 -25.06 14.53
CA LEU A 7 35.27 -23.71 14.85
C LEU A 7 35.05 -22.85 13.61
N TRP A 8 35.97 -22.92 12.64
CA TRP A 8 35.84 -22.24 11.36
C TRP A 8 34.65 -22.75 10.55
N CYS A 9 34.47 -24.07 10.46
CA CYS A 9 33.30 -24.64 9.81
C CYS A 9 32.00 -24.20 10.48
N LEU A 10 31.93 -24.18 11.81
CA LEU A 10 30.76 -23.70 12.55
C LEU A 10 30.48 -22.23 12.25
N LEU A 11 31.52 -21.39 12.24
CA LEU A 11 31.40 -19.95 11.95
C LEU A 11 30.88 -19.72 10.53
N VAL A 12 31.41 -20.44 9.54
CA VAL A 12 30.94 -20.37 8.14
C VAL A 12 29.49 -20.82 8.03
N VAL A 13 29.11 -21.93 8.68
CA VAL A 13 27.73 -22.42 8.66
C VAL A 13 26.79 -21.43 9.35
N CYS A 14 27.19 -20.83 10.48
CA CYS A 14 26.42 -19.76 11.13
C CYS A 14 26.23 -18.56 10.21
N VAL A 15 27.29 -18.02 9.61
CA VAL A 15 27.19 -16.88 8.69
C VAL A 15 26.29 -17.21 7.50
N LEU A 16 26.47 -18.38 6.87
CA LEU A 16 25.62 -18.81 5.76
C LEU A 16 24.16 -18.95 6.19
N SER A 17 23.88 -19.54 7.36
CA SER A 17 22.51 -19.69 7.86
C SER A 17 21.84 -18.34 8.10
N VAL A 18 22.58 -17.37 8.66
CA VAL A 18 22.08 -16.01 8.88
C VAL A 18 21.81 -15.32 7.53
N VAL A 19 22.73 -15.42 6.57
CA VAL A 19 22.54 -14.86 5.23
C VAL A 19 21.33 -15.50 4.53
N GLN A 20 21.17 -16.81 4.62
CA GLN A 20 20.00 -17.52 4.07
C GLN A 20 18.70 -17.03 4.70
N ILE A 21 18.66 -16.82 6.02
CA ILE A 21 17.47 -16.33 6.74
C ILE A 21 17.08 -14.94 6.26
N TYR A 22 18.05 -14.01 6.12
CA TYR A 22 17.77 -12.67 5.61
C TYR A 22 17.38 -12.66 4.13
N ALA A 23 17.96 -13.56 3.32
CA ALA A 23 17.62 -13.69 1.90
C ALA A 23 16.27 -14.40 1.66
N ALA A 24 15.76 -15.14 2.65
CA ALA A 24 14.52 -15.90 2.57
C ALA A 24 13.25 -15.08 2.87
N GLU A 25 13.35 -13.78 3.20
CA GLU A 25 12.16 -12.94 3.36
C GLU A 25 11.40 -12.88 2.02
N GLU A 26 10.24 -13.53 1.98
CA GLU A 26 9.41 -13.56 0.78
C GLU A 26 9.00 -12.13 0.41
N ARG A 27 9.43 -11.68 -0.77
CA ARG A 27 8.99 -10.39 -1.32
C ARG A 27 7.54 -10.51 -1.80
N LYS A 28 6.60 -10.41 -0.86
CA LYS A 28 5.18 -10.31 -1.19
C LYS A 28 4.92 -8.98 -1.87
N VAL A 29 4.17 -9.01 -2.97
CA VAL A 29 3.75 -7.81 -3.71
C VAL A 29 2.27 -7.57 -3.46
N LEU A 30 1.93 -6.42 -2.89
CA LEU A 30 0.53 -5.97 -2.81
C LEU A 30 0.19 -5.20 -4.09
N LYS A 31 -0.88 -5.60 -4.76
CA LYS A 31 -1.46 -4.86 -5.88
C LYS A 31 -2.81 -4.26 -5.48
N VAL A 32 -3.02 -2.99 -5.80
CA VAL A 32 -4.28 -2.27 -5.61
C VAL A 32 -4.71 -1.75 -6.98
N PHE A 33 -5.89 -2.16 -7.45
CA PHE A 33 -6.39 -1.89 -8.80
C PHE A 33 -7.92 -1.95 -8.81
N ASN A 34 -8.53 -1.55 -9.94
CA ASN A 34 -9.99 -1.52 -10.12
C ASN A 34 -10.70 -0.72 -9.01
N LEU A 35 -10.13 0.44 -8.67
CA LEU A 35 -10.69 1.36 -7.70
C LEU A 35 -11.98 1.96 -8.25
N ARG A 36 -13.03 1.93 -7.42
CA ARG A 36 -14.35 2.46 -7.74
C ARG A 36 -14.99 3.01 -6.48
N ALA A 37 -15.74 4.08 -6.65
CA ALA A 37 -16.68 4.57 -5.65
C ALA A 37 -18.07 4.65 -6.26
N SER A 38 -19.07 4.77 -5.41
CA SER A 38 -20.47 4.90 -5.82
C SER A 38 -21.20 5.75 -4.81
N ASP A 39 -22.20 6.48 -5.27
CA ASP A 39 -23.05 7.33 -4.40
C ASP A 39 -22.21 8.33 -3.59
N LEU A 40 -21.20 8.94 -4.22
CA LEU A 40 -20.42 10.02 -3.61
C LEU A 40 -21.28 11.29 -3.54
N ASP A 41 -21.29 11.92 -2.37
CA ASP A 41 -21.98 13.18 -2.10
C ASP A 41 -20.96 14.24 -1.67
N SER A 42 -21.14 15.49 -2.11
CA SER A 42 -20.29 16.63 -1.73
C SER A 42 -21.06 17.51 -0.74
N ASP A 43 -20.47 17.77 0.43
CA ASP A 43 -21.13 18.47 1.54
C ASP A 43 -21.50 19.93 1.22
N ILE A 44 -20.78 20.58 0.27
CA ILE A 44 -20.83 22.03 0.13
C ILE A 44 -21.57 22.47 -1.14
N LEU A 45 -21.17 22.03 -2.33
CA LEU A 45 -21.90 22.28 -3.59
C LEU A 45 -21.37 21.40 -4.74
N GLY A 46 -22.27 20.73 -5.46
CA GLY A 46 -21.98 20.18 -6.79
C GLY A 46 -21.81 18.67 -6.83
N ILE A 47 -21.39 18.17 -7.99
CA ILE A 47 -21.04 16.77 -8.16
C ILE A 47 -19.55 16.64 -7.83
N PRO A 48 -19.12 15.65 -7.01
CA PRO A 48 -17.72 15.55 -6.61
C PRO A 48 -16.73 15.43 -7.78
N ASP A 49 -15.60 16.11 -7.63
CA ASP A 49 -14.38 15.97 -8.42
C ASP A 49 -13.44 14.97 -7.73
N ALA A 50 -13.74 13.68 -7.85
CA ALA A 50 -13.20 12.68 -6.94
C ALA A 50 -11.80 12.15 -7.32
N TYR A 51 -10.94 11.93 -6.32
CA TYR A 51 -9.71 11.12 -6.43
C TYR A 51 -9.48 10.26 -5.19
N VAL A 52 -8.62 9.24 -5.30
CA VAL A 52 -8.27 8.33 -4.20
C VAL A 52 -6.80 8.48 -3.84
N GLU A 53 -6.51 8.67 -2.55
CA GLU A 53 -5.18 8.48 -1.98
C GLU A 53 -5.06 7.09 -1.36
N VAL A 54 -3.95 6.40 -1.62
CA VAL A 54 -3.68 5.05 -1.12
C VAL A 54 -2.53 5.10 -0.12
N PHE A 55 -2.69 4.41 1.00
CA PHE A 55 -1.72 4.34 2.09
C PHE A 55 -1.50 2.91 2.55
N ARG A 56 -0.28 2.62 2.99
CA ARG A 56 0.07 1.35 3.63
C ARG A 56 0.80 1.63 4.94
N ALA A 57 0.28 1.09 6.04
CA ALA A 57 0.73 1.41 7.39
C ALA A 57 0.76 2.94 7.58
N TYR A 58 1.94 3.54 7.67
CA TYR A 58 2.12 4.99 7.81
C TYR A 58 2.63 5.68 6.54
N GLY A 59 2.76 4.95 5.43
CA GLY A 59 3.33 5.46 4.18
C GLY A 59 2.26 5.80 3.13
N PHE A 60 2.38 6.98 2.52
CA PHE A 60 1.66 7.35 1.30
C PHE A 60 2.21 6.56 0.11
N LEU A 61 1.31 6.07 -0.73
CA LEU A 61 1.64 5.18 -1.83
C LEU A 61 1.41 5.80 -3.21
N GLY A 62 0.50 6.77 -3.28
CA GLY A 62 0.12 7.42 -4.52
C GLY A 62 -1.33 7.85 -4.50
N ARG A 63 -1.69 8.61 -5.52
CA ARG A 63 -3.06 9.04 -5.76
C ARG A 63 -3.48 8.78 -7.19
N THR A 64 -4.77 8.63 -7.43
CA THR A 64 -5.35 8.55 -8.77
C THR A 64 -5.46 9.94 -9.42
N ALA A 65 -5.82 9.98 -10.69
CA ALA A 65 -6.33 11.18 -11.33
C ALA A 65 -7.68 11.59 -10.73
N VAL A 66 -7.97 12.88 -10.84
CA VAL A 66 -9.27 13.45 -10.50
C VAL A 66 -10.28 13.05 -11.58
N LYS A 67 -11.47 12.61 -11.16
CA LYS A 67 -12.62 12.33 -12.02
C LYS A 67 -13.67 13.38 -11.74
N ASN A 68 -13.75 14.36 -12.62
CA ASN A 68 -14.60 15.52 -12.43
C ASN A 68 -16.09 15.17 -12.56
N ASP A 69 -16.92 15.85 -11.79
CA ASP A 69 -18.37 15.81 -11.83
C ASP A 69 -18.93 14.37 -11.91
N ASN A 70 -18.46 13.45 -11.05
CA ASN A 70 -18.90 12.05 -11.09
C ASN A 70 -19.15 11.45 -9.69
N THR A 71 -20.39 11.04 -9.43
CA THR A 71 -20.81 10.35 -8.18
C THR A 71 -20.38 8.88 -8.11
N ASP A 72 -20.09 8.26 -9.26
CA ASP A 72 -19.76 6.84 -9.40
C ASP A 72 -18.46 6.63 -10.20
N PRO A 73 -17.33 7.22 -9.74
CA PRO A 73 -16.08 7.20 -10.47
C PRO A 73 -15.42 5.83 -10.47
N SER A 74 -14.72 5.53 -11.56
CA SER A 74 -13.81 4.40 -11.68
C SER A 74 -12.44 4.86 -12.17
N TRP A 75 -11.39 4.35 -11.55
CA TRP A 75 -9.99 4.68 -11.84
C TRP A 75 -9.26 3.47 -12.44
N GLU A 76 -8.43 3.71 -13.46
CA GLU A 76 -7.66 2.68 -14.16
C GLU A 76 -6.30 2.44 -13.51
N GLU A 77 -5.89 3.35 -12.63
CA GLU A 77 -4.62 3.34 -11.94
C GLU A 77 -4.45 2.06 -11.10
N GLU A 78 -3.27 1.46 -11.26
CA GLU A 78 -2.84 0.33 -10.47
C GLU A 78 -1.61 0.71 -9.64
N PHE A 79 -1.61 0.34 -8.38
CA PHE A 79 -0.49 0.52 -7.50
C PHE A 79 0.11 -0.83 -7.10
N SER A 80 1.43 -0.92 -7.07
CA SER A 80 2.16 -2.14 -6.72
C SER A 80 3.24 -1.86 -5.69
N PHE A 81 3.27 -2.64 -4.62
CA PHE A 81 4.17 -2.42 -3.48
C PHE A 81 4.92 -3.67 -3.11
N LEU A 82 6.24 -3.55 -2.98
CA LEU A 82 7.10 -4.61 -2.50
C LEU A 82 7.02 -4.77 -0.97
N ASN A 83 7.44 -5.93 -0.50
CA ASN A 83 7.58 -6.27 0.92
C ASN A 83 6.26 -6.10 1.69
N ALA A 84 5.13 -6.48 1.09
CA ALA A 84 3.83 -6.50 1.77
C ALA A 84 3.89 -7.43 2.98
N ARG A 85 3.38 -6.97 4.13
CA ARG A 85 3.36 -7.74 5.38
C ARG A 85 1.93 -7.96 5.79
N GLU A 86 1.62 -9.18 6.20
CA GLU A 86 0.34 -9.52 6.81
C GLU A 86 0.07 -8.60 8.02
N ASN A 87 -1.20 -8.31 8.25
CA ASN A 87 -1.69 -7.41 9.30
C ASN A 87 -1.30 -5.94 9.15
N ASN A 88 -0.52 -5.54 8.14
CA ASN A 88 -0.41 -4.12 7.81
C ASN A 88 -1.75 -3.59 7.33
N THR A 89 -2.09 -2.36 7.73
CA THR A 89 -3.29 -1.68 7.25
C THR A 89 -3.04 -1.13 5.85
N LEU A 90 -3.92 -1.48 4.90
CA LEU A 90 -4.16 -0.74 3.67
C LEU A 90 -5.29 0.24 3.94
N ARG A 91 -5.05 1.53 3.69
CA ARG A 91 -6.03 2.60 3.82
C ARG A 91 -6.22 3.30 2.49
N MET A 92 -7.45 3.58 2.12
CA MET A 92 -7.83 4.35 0.94
C MET A 92 -8.73 5.48 1.39
N GLU A 93 -8.43 6.69 0.97
CA GLU A 93 -9.18 7.90 1.28
C GLU A 93 -9.66 8.52 -0.04
N VAL A 94 -10.96 8.77 -0.15
CA VAL A 94 -11.58 9.45 -1.31
C VAL A 94 -11.74 10.92 -0.96
N TYR A 95 -11.30 11.79 -1.86
CA TYR A 95 -11.39 13.23 -1.71
C TYR A 95 -12.16 13.86 -2.86
N ASP A 96 -12.87 14.96 -2.57
CA ASP A 96 -13.39 15.93 -3.53
C ASP A 96 -12.32 16.99 -3.79
N SER A 97 -11.93 17.22 -5.04
CA SER A 97 -10.87 18.17 -5.37
C SER A 97 -11.42 19.58 -5.51
N ASP A 98 -10.88 20.50 -4.73
CA ASP A 98 -11.37 21.86 -4.63
C ASP A 98 -10.27 22.91 -4.85
N ILE A 99 -10.67 24.16 -5.13
CA ILE A 99 -9.71 25.24 -5.39
C ILE A 99 -8.86 25.55 -4.15
N PHE A 100 -9.43 25.41 -2.95
CA PHE A 100 -8.79 25.81 -1.70
C PHE A 100 -8.37 24.62 -0.84
N PHE A 101 -9.31 23.71 -0.55
CA PHE A 101 -9.07 22.57 0.32
C PHE A 101 -9.92 21.39 -0.16
N ASP A 102 -9.27 20.26 -0.40
CA ASP A 102 -9.97 19.05 -0.81
C ASP A 102 -10.73 18.43 0.38
N ASP A 103 -12.00 18.11 0.18
CA ASP A 103 -12.87 17.54 1.21
C ASP A 103 -12.74 16.00 1.25
N LEU A 104 -12.58 15.42 2.44
CA LEU A 104 -12.55 13.97 2.60
C LEU A 104 -13.98 13.41 2.53
N LEU A 105 -14.29 12.67 1.46
CA LEU A 105 -15.60 12.04 1.25
C LEU A 105 -15.73 10.69 1.95
N GLY A 106 -14.62 9.99 2.19
CA GLY A 106 -14.67 8.73 2.91
C GLY A 106 -13.35 8.00 3.04
N THR A 107 -13.30 7.07 3.99
CA THR A 107 -12.12 6.25 4.29
C THR A 107 -12.48 4.77 4.33
N CYS A 108 -11.66 3.93 3.71
CA CYS A 108 -11.73 2.49 3.78
C CYS A 108 -10.41 1.91 4.28
N GLU A 109 -10.45 1.15 5.38
CA GLU A 109 -9.29 0.48 5.95
C GLU A 109 -9.46 -1.05 5.98
N ARG A 110 -8.43 -1.78 5.56
CA ARG A 110 -8.38 -3.25 5.59
C ARG A 110 -7.00 -3.75 5.96
N SER A 111 -6.93 -4.78 6.80
CA SER A 111 -5.68 -5.50 7.05
C SER A 111 -5.33 -6.39 5.86
N ILE A 112 -4.07 -6.34 5.43
CA ILE A 112 -3.52 -7.25 4.42
C ILE A 112 -3.52 -8.67 5.01
N LYS A 113 -4.08 -9.62 4.26
CA LYS A 113 -4.11 -11.06 4.61
C LYS A 113 -3.05 -11.83 3.83
#